data_AF-A0A6I4Z1C9-F1
#
_entry.id   AF-A0A6I4Z1C9-F1
#
_cell.length_a   1.000
_cell.length_b   1.000
_cell.length_c   1.000
_cell.angle_alpha   90.00
_cell.angle_beta   90.00
_cell.angle_gamma   90.00
#
_symmetry.space_group_name_H-M   'P 1'
#
loop_
_entity.id
_entity.type
_entity.pdbx_description
1 polymer ?
#
loop_
_entity_poly.entity_id
_entity_poly.type
_entity_poly.pdbx_seq_one_letter_code
_entity_poly.pdbx_strand_id
1 'polypeptide(L)'
;MVDRALELLTCPECAEPYDAADNYCRHCGMFLRDHRLPVARQTVALEPRRPALPTPVRRAATAIAVGTALKITANILGKVLAQRAANKASSRALARKERETTVVSESLFVRRTWIERD
;
A
#
# COMPACT_ATOMS: atom_id res chain seq x y z
N MET A 1 59.93 3.92 -17.13
CA MET A 1 59.22 5.10 -16.62
C MET A 1 58.51 5.70 -17.82
N VAL A 2 57.18 5.59 -17.91
CA VAL A 2 56.44 6.07 -19.07
C VAL A 2 56.15 7.54 -18.85
N ASP A 3 56.83 8.41 -19.61
CA ASP A 3 56.50 9.82 -19.76
C ASP A 3 55.06 9.92 -20.30
N ARG A 4 54.08 10.12 -19.40
CA ARG A 4 52.74 10.55 -19.80
C ARG A 4 52.87 12.01 -20.19
N ALA A 5 52.92 12.28 -21.49
CA ALA A 5 52.60 13.60 -22.01
C ALA A 5 51.21 13.99 -21.44
N LEU A 6 51.19 15.00 -20.56
CA LEU A 6 49.96 15.55 -20.02
C LEU A 6 49.27 16.29 -21.15
N GLU A 7 48.27 15.68 -21.77
CA GLU A 7 47.37 16.39 -22.69
C GLU A 7 46.56 17.38 -21.85
N LEU A 8 46.95 18.66 -21.91
CA LEU A 8 46.24 19.75 -21.27
C LEU A 8 45.14 20.25 -22.20
N LEU A 9 43.90 20.24 -21.69
CA LEU A 9 42.70 20.75 -22.35
C LEU A 9 42.21 22.00 -21.62
N THR A 10 41.27 22.74 -22.22
CA THR A 10 40.74 23.98 -21.66
C THR A 10 39.30 23.80 -21.16
N CYS A 11 39.02 24.21 -19.92
CA CYS A 11 37.68 24.10 -19.36
C CYS A 11 36.68 25.00 -20.13
N PRO A 12 35.51 24.50 -20.56
CA PRO A 12 34.53 25.29 -21.31
C PRO A 12 33.82 26.37 -20.47
N GLU A 13 33.88 26.31 -19.13
CA GLU A 13 33.20 27.27 -18.25
C GLU A 13 34.11 28.40 -17.78
N CYS A 14 35.30 28.06 -17.27
CA CYS A 14 36.22 29.04 -16.67
C CYS A 14 37.51 29.26 -17.47
N ALA A 15 37.68 28.58 -18.61
CA ALA A 15 38.87 28.64 -19.45
C ALA A 15 40.19 28.19 -18.79
N GLU A 16 40.15 27.63 -17.58
CA GLU A 16 41.34 27.12 -16.91
C GLU A 16 41.87 25.84 -17.59
N PRO A 17 43.19 25.69 -17.77
CA PRO A 17 43.77 24.44 -18.25
C PRO A 17 43.54 23.29 -17.25
N TYR A 18 43.24 22.10 -17.78
CA TYR A 18 43.04 20.89 -16.99
C TYR A 18 43.70 19.68 -17.67
N ASP A 19 44.08 18.66 -16.88
CA ASP A 19 44.58 17.40 -17.41
C ASP A 19 43.43 16.62 -18.04
N ALA A 20 43.59 16.15 -19.28
CA ALA A 20 42.57 15.35 -19.95
C ALA A 20 42.02 14.21 -19.08
N ALA A 21 42.81 13.63 -18.16
CA ALA A 21 42.41 12.59 -17.21
C ALA A 21 41.43 13.03 -16.10
N ASP A 22 41.31 14.32 -15.81
CA ASP A 22 40.41 14.85 -14.77
C ASP A 22 38.94 14.71 -15.20
N ASN A 23 38.06 14.41 -14.23
CA ASN A 23 36.62 14.26 -14.46
C ASN A 23 35.83 15.56 -14.19
N TYR A 24 36.43 16.49 -13.46
CA TYR A 24 35.86 17.79 -13.10
C TYR A 24 36.94 18.86 -13.13
N CYS A 25 36.56 20.12 -13.39
CA CYS A 25 37.47 21.23 -13.33
C CYS A 25 37.83 21.55 -11.88
N ARG A 26 39.12 21.63 -11.56
CA ARG A 26 39.60 21.93 -10.19
C ARG A 26 39.38 23.39 -9.79
N HIS A 27 39.09 24.27 -10.75
CA HIS A 27 38.86 25.69 -10.50
C HIS A 27 37.39 26.01 -10.29
N CYS A 28 36.51 25.66 -11.24
CA CYS A 28 35.08 25.98 -11.16
C CYS A 28 34.17 24.82 -10.72
N GLY A 29 34.67 23.58 -10.72
CA GLY A 29 33.90 22.40 -10.29
C GLY A 29 32.98 21.77 -11.36
N MET A 30 32.93 22.30 -12.58
CA MET A 30 32.13 21.70 -13.66
C MET A 30 32.64 20.31 -14.05
N PHE A 31 31.70 19.42 -14.39
CA PHE A 31 31.99 18.10 -14.95
C PHE A 31 32.55 18.22 -16.37
N LEU A 32 33.75 17.68 -16.60
CA LEU A 32 34.47 17.79 -17.87
C LEU A 32 34.26 16.57 -18.77
N ARG A 33 33.80 15.45 -18.19
CA ARG A 33 33.54 14.20 -18.88
C ARG A 33 32.12 13.76 -18.58
N ASP A 34 31.35 13.44 -19.62
CA ASP A 34 30.02 12.83 -19.51
C ASP A 34 30.09 11.32 -19.16
N HIS A 35 31.30 10.82 -18.92
CA HIS A 35 31.50 9.46 -18.44
C HIS A 35 31.10 9.40 -16.97
N ARG A 36 29.87 8.93 -16.72
CA ARG A 36 29.50 8.32 -15.44
C ARG A 36 30.58 7.30 -15.09
N LEU A 37 31.49 7.67 -14.20
CA LEU A 37 32.46 6.74 -13.65
C LEU A 37 31.66 5.54 -13.13
N PRO A 38 32.07 4.30 -13.43
CA PRO A 38 31.45 3.13 -12.85
C PRO A 38 31.79 3.14 -11.36
N VAL A 39 31.00 3.87 -10.57
CA VAL A 39 30.99 3.71 -9.13
C VAL A 39 30.52 2.28 -8.92
N ALA A 40 31.42 1.42 -8.46
CA ALA A 40 31.06 0.08 -8.02
C ALA A 40 30.05 0.24 -6.87
N ARG A 41 28.76 0.23 -7.21
CA ARG A 41 27.70 0.16 -6.21
C ARG A 41 27.84 -1.22 -5.60
N GLN A 42 28.46 -1.28 -4.43
CA GLN A 42 28.43 -2.50 -3.63
C GLN A 42 26.97 -2.74 -3.27
N THR A 43 26.30 -3.62 -4.00
CA THR A 43 25.01 -4.18 -3.62
C THR A 43 25.26 -5.20 -2.51
N VAL A 44 25.75 -4.73 -1.36
CA VAL A 44 25.76 -5.57 -0.17
C VAL A 44 24.30 -5.74 0.22
N ALA A 45 23.82 -6.97 0.20
CA ALA A 45 22.54 -7.30 0.81
C ALA A 45 22.63 -6.87 2.28
N LEU A 46 21.88 -5.82 2.63
CA LEU A 46 21.81 -5.36 4.01
C LEU A 46 21.12 -6.47 4.80
N GLU A 47 21.90 -7.26 5.53
CA GLU A 47 21.34 -8.21 6.48
C GLU A 47 20.44 -7.45 7.47
N PRO A 48 19.18 -7.89 7.68
CA PRO A 48 18.30 -7.27 8.64
C PRO A 48 18.90 -7.36 10.04
N ARG A 49 19.58 -6.29 10.47
CA ARG A 49 20.12 -6.18 11.82
C ARG A 49 18.96 -6.15 12.81
N ARG A 50 18.66 -7.30 13.43
CA ARG A 50 17.69 -7.37 14.52
C ARG A 50 18.36 -6.85 15.79
N PRO A 51 18.00 -5.66 16.31
CA PRO A 51 18.53 -5.23 17.59
C PRO A 51 18.08 -6.23 18.66
N ALA A 52 19.04 -6.83 19.36
CA ALA A 52 18.75 -7.63 20.54
C ALA A 52 18.23 -6.69 21.63
N LEU A 53 16.91 -6.65 21.81
CA LEU A 53 16.29 -5.85 22.87
C LEU A 53 16.70 -6.42 24.24
N PRO A 54 17.03 -5.56 25.22
CA PRO A 54 17.26 -6.01 26.59
C PRO A 54 16.01 -6.71 27.13
N THR A 55 16.22 -7.73 27.97
CA THR A 55 15.16 -8.59 28.51
C THR A 55 13.93 -7.86 29.08
N PRO A 56 14.03 -6.73 29.82
CA PRO A 56 12.83 -6.04 30.31
C PRO A 56 11.96 -5.46 29.18
N VAL A 57 12.59 -4.92 28.12
CA VAL A 57 11.86 -4.32 26.98
C VAL A 57 11.15 -5.40 26.17
N ARG A 58 11.79 -6.56 26.00
CA ARG A 58 11.16 -7.70 25.31
C ARG A 58 9.90 -8.17 26.03
N ARG A 59 9.93 -8.25 27.37
CA ARG A 59 8.76 -8.63 28.18
C ARG A 59 7.63 -7.62 28.08
N ALA A 60 7.94 -6.32 28.15
CA ALA A 60 6.95 -5.26 27.99
C ALA A 60 6.28 -5.32 26.62
N ALA A 61 7.05 -5.46 25.54
CA ALA A 61 6.52 -5.58 24.17
C ALA A 61 5.60 -6.79 24.02
N THR A 62 5.96 -7.95 24.59
CA THR A 62 5.10 -9.14 24.56
C THR A 62 3.79 -8.93 25.32
N ALA A 63 3.82 -8.26 26.48
CA ALA A 63 2.60 -8.00 27.26
C ALA A 63 1.62 -7.10 26.50
N ILE A 64 2.13 -6.06 25.83
CA ILE A 64 1.33 -5.14 25.01
C ILE A 64 0.68 -5.90 23.83
N ALA A 65 1.46 -6.73 23.14
CA ALA A 65 0.96 -7.51 22.01
C ALA A 65 -0.18 -8.46 22.44
N VAL A 66 -0.03 -9.15 23.58
CA VAL A 66 -1.07 -10.03 24.11
C VAL A 66 -2.32 -9.24 24.52
N GLY A 67 -2.16 -8.13 25.24
CA GLY A 67 -3.28 -7.31 25.69
C GLY A 67 -4.10 -6.72 24.55
N THR A 68 -3.42 -6.26 23.48
CA THR A 68 -4.09 -5.71 22.29
C THR A 68 -4.86 -6.79 21.53
N ALA A 69 -4.29 -7.99 21.35
CA ALA A 69 -4.96 -9.10 20.70
C ALA A 69 -6.26 -9.51 21.43
N LEU A 70 -6.22 -9.58 22.77
CA LEU A 70 -7.39 -9.88 23.59
C LEU A 70 -8.49 -8.81 23.44
N LYS A 71 -8.14 -7.53 23.48
CA LYS A 71 -9.10 -6.42 23.35
C LYS A 71 -9.79 -6.42 21.98
N ILE A 72 -9.04 -6.64 20.91
CA ILE A 72 -9.60 -6.72 19.55
C ILE A 72 -10.59 -7.88 19.45
N THR A 73 -10.21 -9.05 19.97
CA THR A 73 -11.05 -10.25 19.94
C THR A 73 -12.36 -10.04 20.71
N ALA A 74 -12.28 -9.44 21.90
CA ALA A 74 -13.47 -9.14 22.71
C ALA A 74 -14.43 -8.17 21.99
N ASN A 75 -13.90 -7.13 21.34
CA ASN A 75 -14.71 -6.16 20.60
C ASN A 75 -15.42 -6.78 19.39
N ILE A 76 -14.73 -7.65 18.64
CA ILE A 76 -15.31 -8.35 17.49
C ILE A 76 -16.44 -9.27 17.97
N LEU A 77 -16.20 -10.07 19.01
CA LEU A 77 -17.19 -10.98 19.55
C LEU A 77 -18.42 -10.23 20.08
N GLY A 78 -18.22 -9.12 20.79
CA GLY A 78 -19.31 -8.27 21.26
C GLY A 78 -20.19 -7.74 20.12
N LYS A 79 -19.57 -7.27 19.03
CA LYS A 79 -20.31 -6.81 17.84
C LYS A 79 -21.11 -7.93 17.17
N VAL A 80 -20.55 -9.13 17.05
CA VAL A 80 -21.25 -10.28 16.46
C VAL A 80 -22.47 -10.69 17.31
N LEU A 81 -22.32 -10.71 18.64
CA LEU A 81 -23.43 -11.01 19.54
C LEU A 81 -24.52 -9.93 19.46
N ALA A 82 -24.15 -8.65 19.41
CA ALA A 82 -25.08 -7.54 19.23
C ALA A 82 -25.83 -7.62 17.89
N GLN A 83 -25.14 -7.91 16.79
CA GLN A 83 -25.75 -8.10 15.47
C GLN A 83 -26.73 -9.29 15.46
N ARG A 84 -26.39 -10.40 16.12
CA ARG A 84 -27.30 -11.55 16.24
C ARG A 84 -28.57 -11.20 17.04
N ALA A 85 -28.44 -10.40 18.09
CA ALA A 85 -29.59 -9.92 18.86
C ALA A 85 -30.46 -8.97 18.02
N ALA A 86 -29.84 -8.02 17.30
CA ALA A 86 -30.53 -7.10 16.40
C ALA A 86 -31.27 -7.83 15.28
N ASN A 87 -30.64 -8.80 14.62
CA ASN A 87 -31.27 -9.58 13.55
C ASN A 87 -32.46 -10.41 14.05
N LYS A 88 -32.39 -10.97 15.26
CA LYS A 88 -33.53 -11.67 15.90
C LYS A 88 -34.67 -10.71 16.27
N ALA A 89 -34.37 -9.49 16.68
CA ALA A 89 -35.38 -8.47 16.95
C ALA A 89 -36.06 -8.03 15.65
N SER A 90 -35.28 -7.79 14.59
CA SER A 90 -35.78 -7.44 13.26
C SER A 90 -36.64 -8.55 12.66
N SER A 91 -36.23 -9.82 12.77
CA SER A 91 -37.04 -10.93 12.26
C SER A 91 -38.35 -11.11 13.03
N ARG A 92 -38.38 -10.88 14.35
CA ARG A 92 -39.62 -10.85 15.13
C ARG A 92 -40.52 -9.68 14.74
N ALA A 93 -39.96 -8.50 14.48
CA ALA A 93 -40.72 -7.34 14.02
C ALA A 93 -41.32 -7.55 12.62
N LEU A 94 -40.55 -8.15 11.70
CA LEU A 94 -41.02 -8.53 10.36
C LEU A 94 -42.09 -9.62 10.41
N ALA A 95 -41.91 -10.67 11.22
CA ALA A 95 -42.91 -11.73 11.40
C ALA A 95 -44.21 -11.20 12.03
N ARG A 96 -44.16 -10.18 12.89
CA ARG A 96 -45.35 -9.50 13.39
C ARG A 96 -46.07 -8.71 12.29
N LYS A 97 -45.32 -8.07 11.39
CA LYS A 97 -45.85 -7.28 10.27
C LYS A 97 -46.43 -8.16 9.16
N GLU A 98 -45.86 -9.34 8.91
CA GLU A 98 -46.36 -10.30 7.92
C GLU A 98 -47.69 -10.95 8.33
N ARG A 99 -48.01 -10.96 9.63
CA ARG A 99 -49.33 -11.41 10.12
C ARG A 99 -50.46 -10.40 9.82
N GLU A 100 -50.13 -9.24 9.27
CA GLU A 100 -51.03 -8.15 8.89
C GLU A 100 -50.94 -7.88 7.37
N THR A 101 -50.88 -8.93 6.56
CA THR A 101 -51.12 -8.80 5.11
C THR A 101 -52.45 -9.46 4.78
N THR A 102 -53.48 -8.63 4.58
CA THR A 102 -54.73 -9.01 3.95
C THR A 102 -54.42 -9.64 2.59
N VAL A 103 -54.76 -10.91 2.44
CA VAL A 103 -54.64 -11.64 1.17
C VAL A 103 -55.65 -11.02 0.20
N VAL A 104 -55.18 -10.20 -0.73
CA VAL A 104 -55.99 -9.68 -1.84
C VAL A 104 -55.87 -10.67 -2.99
N SER A 105 -56.93 -11.46 -3.22
CA SER A 105 -57.02 -12.33 -4.40
C SER A 105 -57.57 -11.51 -5.57
N GLU A 106 -56.68 -11.04 -6.45
CA GLU A 106 -57.08 -10.41 -7.69
C GLU A 106 -57.38 -11.51 -8.73
N SER A 107 -58.60 -11.51 -9.28
CA SER A 107 -59.02 -12.46 -10.32
C SER A 107 -59.11 -11.73 -11.66
N LEU A 108 -58.36 -12.23 -12.64
CA LEU A 108 -58.31 -11.66 -13.99
C LEU A 108 -59.21 -12.48 -14.94
N PHE A 109 -60.18 -11.81 -15.55
CA PHE A 109 -61.02 -12.39 -16.60
C PHE A 109 -60.47 -11.97 -17.97
N VAL A 110 -59.93 -12.93 -18.73
CA VAL A 110 -59.45 -12.70 -20.09
C VAL A 110 -60.55 -13.07 -21.09
N ARG A 111 -61.04 -12.08 -21.85
CA ARG A 111 -61.99 -12.28 -22.93
C ARG A 111 -61.25 -12.30 -24.28
N ARG A 112 -61.28 -13.44 -24.99
CA ARG A 112 -60.82 -13.50 -26.38
C ARG A 112 -61.91 -12.94 -27.30
N THR A 113 -61.52 -12.03 -28.18
CA THR A 113 -62.32 -11.59 -29.32
C THR A 113 -61.60 -12.02 -30.60
N TRP A 114 -62.29 -12.77 -31.45
CA TRP A 114 -61.80 -13.14 -32.77
C TRP A 114 -62.17 -12.03 -33.73
N ILE A 115 -61.19 -11.56 -34.50
CA ILE A 115 -61.42 -10.62 -35.60
C ILE A 115 -61.39 -11.46 -36.87
N GLU A 116 -62.55 -11.63 -37.49
CA GLU A 116 -62.70 -12.21 -38.82
C GLU A 116 -62.36 -11.10 -39.83
N ARG A 117 -61.45 -11.39 -40.77
CA ARG A 117 -61.10 -10.50 -41.89
C ARG A 117 -61.57 -11.18 -43.17
N ASP A 118 -62.52 -10.52 -43.85
CA ASP A 118 -62.92 -10.78 -45.24
C ASP A 118 -61.78 -10.44 -46.23
#